data_AF-A0AAV5R4J1-F1
#
_entry.id   AF-A0AAV5R4J1-F1
#
_cell.length_a   1.000
_cell.length_b   1.000
_cell.length_c   1.000
_cell.angle_alpha   90.00
_cell.angle_beta   90.00
_cell.angle_gamma   90.00
#
_symmetry.space_group_name_H-M   'P 1'
#
loop_
_entity.id
_entity.type
_entity.pdbx_description
1 polymer ?
#
loop_
_entity_poly.entity_id
_entity_poly.type
_entity_poly.pdbx_seq_one_letter_code
_entity_poly.pdbx_strand_id
1 'polypeptide(L)'
;MFALIRSYVPALQTPFVRQASMLARLTPTKDSKNRERRLGRGPGSGLGKTSGRGQKGQKARGSVPNWFEGGQTPLWKLFPKRGFYRFQKLDLHELKLSKIQNFYEQGRLSFLKEGEVLDMKNMKIAGLISGSMKDGVAILNDPLVKYTLNLKIESTKASQPAIEAIENAGGSYTSAYYSRGLGFRAHHSPTWFLENKGKIPLRARPVARRDIVFYSDPKRNGYLQNSEYVNKITVGGSRIEKAVKKTALNLEFEKALENDVKPPVTDSRIISFADLKL
;
A
#
# COMPACT_ATOMS: atom_id res chain seq x y z
N MET A 1 -48.08 -29.44 -89.81
CA MET A 1 -47.67 -30.41 -88.78
C MET A 1 -46.25 -30.07 -88.36
N PHE A 2 -46.07 -29.17 -87.38
CA PHE A 2 -44.75 -28.78 -86.89
C PHE A 2 -44.68 -29.09 -85.39
N ALA A 3 -43.80 -30.02 -85.04
CA ALA A 3 -43.64 -30.55 -83.69
C ALA A 3 -42.80 -29.62 -82.82
N LEU A 4 -43.27 -29.38 -81.60
CA LEU A 4 -42.59 -28.67 -80.52
C LEU A 4 -41.35 -29.45 -80.05
N ILE A 5 -40.16 -28.91 -80.28
CA ILE A 5 -38.92 -29.40 -79.67
C ILE A 5 -38.76 -28.71 -78.32
N ARG A 6 -39.10 -29.42 -77.24
CA ARG A 6 -38.92 -28.99 -75.86
C ARG A 6 -37.44 -29.11 -75.50
N SER A 7 -36.70 -27.99 -75.51
CA SER A 7 -35.28 -27.97 -75.14
C SER A 7 -35.10 -28.32 -73.67
N TYR A 8 -34.41 -29.43 -73.41
CA TYR A 8 -34.03 -29.92 -72.09
C TYR A 8 -32.97 -28.98 -71.49
N VAL A 9 -33.28 -28.26 -70.41
CA VAL A 9 -32.30 -27.49 -69.64
C VAL A 9 -31.70 -28.43 -68.60
N PRO A 10 -30.39 -28.73 -68.62
CA PRO A 10 -29.79 -29.58 -67.61
C PRO A 10 -29.78 -28.82 -66.27
N ALA A 11 -30.30 -29.45 -65.23
CA ALA A 11 -30.19 -28.94 -63.87
C ALA A 11 -28.71 -28.78 -63.50
N LEU A 12 -28.31 -27.55 -63.15
CA LEU A 12 -27.00 -27.26 -62.60
C LEU A 12 -26.84 -28.08 -61.30
N GLN A 13 -26.09 -29.17 -61.36
CA GLN A 13 -25.59 -29.85 -60.16
C GLN A 13 -24.71 -28.87 -59.41
N THR A 14 -25.22 -28.31 -58.31
CA THR A 14 -24.37 -27.61 -57.34
C THR A 14 -23.37 -28.64 -56.80
N PRO A 15 -22.06 -28.40 -56.90
CA PRO A 15 -21.10 -29.35 -56.36
C PRO A 15 -21.31 -29.40 -54.85
N PHE A 16 -21.66 -30.58 -54.36
CA PHE A 16 -21.76 -30.93 -52.95
C PHE A 16 -20.47 -30.48 -52.26
N VAL A 17 -20.52 -29.38 -51.51
CA VAL A 17 -19.37 -28.90 -50.74
C VAL A 17 -19.11 -29.96 -49.68
N ARG A 18 -18.10 -30.81 -49.90
CA ARG A 18 -17.55 -31.65 -48.84
C ARG A 18 -17.23 -30.71 -47.68
N GLN A 19 -17.88 -30.91 -46.54
CA GLN A 19 -17.62 -30.20 -45.30
C GLN A 19 -16.18 -30.52 -44.84
N ALA A 20 -15.21 -29.84 -45.44
CA ALA A 20 -13.85 -29.77 -44.92
C ALA A 20 -13.92 -28.94 -43.64
N SER A 21 -13.40 -29.48 -42.54
CA SER A 21 -13.45 -28.81 -41.24
C SER A 21 -12.76 -27.43 -41.32
N MET A 22 -13.40 -26.40 -40.76
CA MET A 22 -12.82 -25.04 -40.69
C MET A 22 -11.50 -24.98 -39.92
N LEU A 23 -11.21 -26.00 -39.10
CA LEU A 23 -9.95 -26.18 -38.39
C LEU A 23 -8.73 -26.13 -39.32
N ALA A 24 -8.86 -26.66 -40.55
CA ALA A 24 -7.76 -26.71 -41.52
C ALA A 24 -7.46 -25.38 -42.22
N ARG A 25 -8.29 -24.34 -42.01
CA ARG A 25 -8.17 -23.02 -42.68
C ARG A 25 -7.93 -21.87 -41.71
N LEU A 26 -7.71 -22.15 -40.43
CA LEU A 26 -7.39 -21.13 -39.44
C LEU A 26 -6.00 -20.55 -39.72
N THR A 27 -5.95 -19.24 -39.93
CA THR A 27 -4.70 -18.49 -40.06
C THR A 27 -4.63 -17.43 -38.95
N PRO A 28 -3.42 -17.10 -38.45
CA PRO A 28 -3.27 -16.03 -37.48
C PRO A 28 -3.70 -14.70 -38.11
N THR A 29 -4.08 -13.72 -37.27
CA THR A 29 -4.29 -12.36 -37.75
C THR A 29 -3.03 -11.84 -38.43
N LYS A 30 -3.21 -11.03 -39.48
CA LYS A 30 -2.11 -10.46 -40.24
C LYS A 30 -1.13 -9.77 -39.28
N ASP A 31 0.17 -10.02 -39.48
CA ASP A 31 1.28 -9.48 -38.68
C ASP A 31 1.35 -9.93 -37.21
N SER A 32 0.49 -10.87 -36.77
CA SER A 32 0.62 -11.51 -35.45
C SER A 32 1.84 -12.43 -35.35
N LYS A 33 2.25 -13.04 -36.48
CA LYS A 33 3.43 -13.90 -36.55
C LYS A 33 4.43 -13.34 -37.55
N ASN A 34 5.63 -13.05 -37.04
CA ASN A 34 6.78 -12.68 -37.86
C ASN A 34 7.65 -13.90 -38.16
N ARG A 35 8.28 -13.90 -39.33
CA ARG A 35 9.22 -14.95 -39.71
C ARG A 35 10.45 -14.89 -38.81
N GLU A 36 10.79 -16.01 -38.18
CA GLU A 36 12.01 -16.11 -37.37
C GLU A 36 13.27 -15.92 -38.24
N ARG A 37 14.20 -15.13 -37.73
CA ARG A 37 15.49 -14.89 -38.38
C ARG A 37 16.41 -16.11 -38.22
N ARG A 38 16.58 -16.87 -39.30
CA ARG A 38 17.43 -18.08 -39.32
C ARG A 38 18.85 -17.74 -39.75
N LEU A 39 19.82 -17.98 -38.86
CA LEU A 39 21.24 -17.69 -39.10
C LEU A 39 21.93 -18.85 -39.83
N GLY A 40 22.96 -18.56 -40.62
CA GLY A 40 23.82 -19.59 -41.26
C GLY A 40 23.16 -20.35 -42.41
N ARG A 41 22.14 -19.78 -43.08
CA ARG A 41 21.38 -20.45 -44.17
C ARG A 41 21.78 -19.96 -45.56
N GLY A 42 23.07 -20.04 -45.88
CA GLY A 42 23.62 -19.68 -47.19
C GLY A 42 23.62 -18.18 -47.49
N PRO A 43 24.31 -17.73 -48.56
CA PRO A 43 24.49 -16.30 -48.86
C PRO A 43 23.18 -15.58 -49.20
N GLY A 44 22.24 -16.25 -49.90
CA GLY A 44 20.93 -15.66 -50.26
C GLY A 44 20.01 -15.33 -49.07
N SER A 45 20.32 -15.81 -47.87
CA SER A 45 19.59 -15.44 -46.64
C SER A 45 19.98 -14.07 -46.06
N GLY A 46 21.05 -13.44 -46.56
CA GLY A 46 21.64 -12.22 -45.99
C GLY A 46 22.44 -12.43 -44.69
N LEU A 47 22.31 -13.60 -44.05
CA LEU A 47 22.97 -13.94 -42.78
C LEU A 47 23.79 -15.24 -42.88
N GLY A 48 24.33 -15.52 -44.07
CA GLY A 48 25.05 -16.76 -44.37
C GLY A 48 26.46 -16.82 -43.77
N LYS A 49 27.37 -15.96 -44.27
CA LYS A 49 28.82 -16.07 -44.00
C LYS A 49 29.19 -15.92 -42.52
N THR A 50 28.70 -14.86 -41.87
CA THR A 50 29.06 -14.53 -40.48
C THR A 50 27.92 -14.72 -39.50
N SER A 51 26.76 -15.22 -39.95
CA SER A 51 25.59 -15.43 -39.10
C SER A 51 25.18 -14.19 -38.29
N GLY A 52 25.42 -12.99 -38.82
CA GLY A 52 25.12 -11.71 -38.16
C GLY A 52 26.06 -11.32 -37.01
N ARG A 53 27.15 -12.05 -36.78
CA ARG A 53 28.10 -11.79 -35.68
C ARG A 53 29.24 -10.82 -36.03
N GLY A 54 29.32 -10.38 -37.29
CA GLY A 54 30.43 -9.58 -37.80
C GLY A 54 31.66 -10.41 -38.17
N GLN A 55 32.77 -9.74 -38.49
CA GLN A 55 34.05 -10.40 -38.76
C GLN A 55 34.76 -10.78 -37.44
N LYS A 56 36.01 -11.28 -37.54
CA LYS A 56 36.90 -11.68 -36.42
C LYS A 56 36.75 -10.80 -35.15
N GLY A 57 37.10 -11.36 -34.00
CA GLY A 57 37.11 -10.67 -32.72
C GLY A 57 36.39 -11.47 -31.64
N GLN A 58 36.43 -11.00 -30.41
CA GLN A 58 35.89 -11.72 -29.26
C GLN A 58 34.37 -11.91 -29.37
N LYS A 59 33.60 -10.90 -29.82
CA LYS A 59 32.13 -10.99 -30.00
C LYS A 59 31.71 -11.98 -31.10
N ALA A 60 32.59 -12.27 -32.06
CA ALA A 60 32.30 -13.25 -33.11
C ALA A 60 32.61 -14.70 -32.68
N ARG A 61 33.62 -14.88 -31.83
CA ARG A 61 34.14 -16.20 -31.40
C ARG A 61 33.69 -16.63 -30.00
N GLY A 62 33.23 -15.69 -29.18
CA GLY A 62 32.86 -15.90 -27.78
C GLY A 62 31.89 -14.83 -27.27
N SER A 63 31.83 -14.66 -25.95
CA SER A 63 30.95 -13.71 -25.28
C SER A 63 31.73 -12.60 -24.59
N VAL A 64 31.14 -11.41 -24.58
CA VAL A 64 31.58 -10.26 -23.78
C VAL A 64 30.33 -9.74 -23.07
N PRO A 65 30.36 -9.49 -21.75
CA PRO A 65 29.24 -8.89 -21.07
C PRO A 65 28.85 -7.55 -21.71
N ASN A 66 27.56 -7.32 -21.92
CA ASN A 66 27.09 -6.13 -22.65
C ASN A 66 27.48 -4.81 -21.96
N TRP A 67 27.67 -4.82 -20.64
CA TRP A 67 28.04 -3.66 -19.82
C TRP A 67 29.56 -3.49 -19.63
N PHE A 68 30.39 -4.27 -20.33
CA PHE A 68 31.84 -4.18 -20.19
C PHE A 68 32.41 -2.98 -20.97
N GLU A 69 33.07 -2.06 -20.26
CA GLU A 69 33.62 -0.79 -20.79
C GLU A 69 35.10 -0.90 -21.22
N GLY A 70 35.57 -2.11 -21.56
CA GLY A 70 36.89 -2.28 -22.18
C GLY A 70 38.10 -2.17 -21.24
N GLY A 71 37.89 -2.08 -19.93
CA GLY A 71 38.96 -1.99 -18.91
C GLY A 71 38.95 -0.70 -18.09
N GLN A 72 38.14 0.29 -18.51
CA GLN A 72 37.85 1.47 -17.69
C GLN A 72 37.09 1.08 -16.41
N THR A 73 37.23 1.87 -15.34
CA THR A 73 36.36 1.77 -14.16
C THR A 73 34.90 1.94 -14.59
N PRO A 74 34.06 0.90 -14.46
CA PRO A 74 32.74 0.90 -15.05
C PRO A 74 31.80 1.90 -14.37
N LEU A 75 30.77 2.35 -15.09
CA LEU A 75 29.82 3.38 -14.63
C LEU A 75 29.25 3.13 -13.22
N TRP A 76 28.91 1.88 -12.91
CA TRP A 76 28.34 1.50 -11.61
C TRP A 76 29.36 1.50 -10.45
N LYS A 77 30.66 1.64 -10.75
CA LYS A 77 31.73 1.87 -9.76
C LYS A 77 32.15 3.35 -9.66
N LEU A 78 31.95 4.14 -10.72
CA LEU A 78 32.34 5.56 -10.74
C LEU A 78 31.62 6.37 -9.67
N PHE A 79 30.34 6.11 -9.46
CA PHE A 79 29.52 6.85 -8.52
C PHE A 79 29.39 6.12 -7.17
N PRO A 80 29.41 6.86 -6.05
CA PRO A 80 29.18 6.27 -4.73
C PRO A 80 27.73 5.77 -4.61
N LYS A 81 27.54 4.69 -3.86
CA LYS A 81 26.20 4.21 -3.50
C LYS A 81 25.55 5.22 -2.56
N ARG A 82 24.39 5.77 -2.94
CA ARG A 82 23.63 6.74 -2.13
C ARG A 82 22.38 6.10 -1.53
N GLY A 83 22.10 6.42 -0.27
CA GLY A 83 20.92 5.95 0.45
C GLY A 83 21.00 4.48 0.88
N PHE A 84 19.87 3.94 1.34
CA PHE A 84 19.73 2.55 1.75
C PHE A 84 18.31 2.06 1.45
N TYR A 85 18.14 0.74 1.30
CA TYR A 85 16.82 0.14 1.13
C TYR A 85 16.14 -0.08 2.49
N ARG A 86 14.98 0.55 2.71
CA ARG A 86 14.21 0.42 3.94
C ARG A 86 13.29 -0.81 3.89
N PHE A 87 13.75 -1.94 4.42
CA PHE A 87 13.01 -3.21 4.44
C PHE A 87 11.64 -3.16 5.14
N GLN A 88 11.47 -2.27 6.11
CA GLN A 88 10.24 -2.13 6.88
C GLN A 88 9.25 -1.09 6.28
N LYS A 89 9.46 -0.66 5.03
CA LYS A 89 8.54 0.25 4.33
C LYS A 89 7.26 -0.50 4.01
N LEU A 90 6.14 0.11 4.42
CA LEU A 90 4.81 -0.38 4.05
C LEU A 90 4.54 0.06 2.61
N ASP A 91 4.18 -0.91 1.78
CA ASP A 91 3.74 -0.73 0.40
C ASP A 91 2.20 -0.62 0.40
N LEU A 92 1.72 0.61 0.60
CA LEU A 92 0.29 0.92 0.66
C LEU A 92 -0.23 1.29 -0.73
N HIS A 93 -1.38 0.73 -1.11
CA HIS A 93 -2.04 1.13 -2.34
C HIS A 93 -2.70 2.50 -2.14
N GLU A 94 -2.34 3.48 -2.97
CA GLU A 94 -2.92 4.81 -2.93
C GLU A 94 -4.32 4.80 -3.57
N LEU A 95 -5.31 5.34 -2.86
CA LEU A 95 -6.69 5.44 -3.33
C LEU A 95 -7.17 6.88 -3.17
N LYS A 96 -7.50 7.54 -4.29
CA LYS A 96 -8.03 8.91 -4.28
C LYS A 96 -9.54 8.93 -4.03
N LEU A 97 -10.02 9.95 -3.32
CA LEU A 97 -11.46 10.17 -3.10
C LEU A 97 -12.26 10.35 -4.40
N SER A 98 -11.67 10.99 -5.42
CA SER A 98 -12.26 11.15 -6.75
C SER A 98 -12.64 9.81 -7.40
N LYS A 99 -11.84 8.76 -7.16
CA LYS A 99 -12.14 7.41 -7.66
C LYS A 99 -13.32 6.78 -6.92
N ILE A 100 -13.42 7.01 -5.61
CA ILE A 100 -14.56 6.52 -4.82
C ILE A 100 -15.86 7.20 -5.29
N GLN A 101 -15.81 8.51 -5.51
CA GLN A 101 -16.92 9.29 -6.07
C GLN A 101 -17.40 8.72 -7.41
N ASN A 102 -16.47 8.52 -8.36
CA ASN A 102 -16.81 8.00 -9.68
C ASN A 102 -17.40 6.57 -9.61
N PHE A 103 -16.86 5.71 -8.75
CA PHE A 103 -17.41 4.35 -8.56
C PHE A 103 -18.81 4.34 -7.95
N TYR A 104 -19.12 5.33 -7.09
CA TYR A 104 -20.46 5.52 -6.57
C TYR A 104 -21.43 5.96 -7.67
N GLU A 105 -21.04 6.95 -8.49
CA GLU A 105 -21.84 7.44 -9.62
C GLU A 105 -22.12 6.37 -10.67
N GLN A 106 -21.17 5.46 -10.91
CA GLN A 106 -21.35 4.30 -11.77
C GLN A 106 -22.23 3.20 -11.15
N GLY A 107 -22.73 3.36 -9.93
CA GLY A 107 -23.54 2.37 -9.22
C GLY A 107 -22.78 1.11 -8.81
N ARG A 108 -21.44 1.12 -8.86
CA ARG A 108 -20.60 -0.06 -8.52
C ARG A 108 -20.48 -0.28 -7.01
N LEU A 109 -20.85 0.70 -6.21
CA LEU A 109 -20.89 0.64 -4.74
C LEU A 109 -22.28 0.29 -4.19
N SER A 110 -23.23 -0.06 -5.05
CA SER A 110 -24.62 -0.40 -4.68
C SER A 110 -24.77 -1.62 -3.78
N PHE A 111 -23.74 -2.47 -3.69
CA PHE A 111 -23.75 -3.64 -2.79
C PHE A 111 -23.50 -3.28 -1.32
N LEU A 112 -22.99 -2.08 -1.02
CA LEU A 112 -22.87 -1.62 0.37
C LEU A 112 -24.25 -1.22 0.87
N LYS A 113 -24.66 -1.81 2.00
CA LYS A 113 -25.88 -1.37 2.69
C LYS A 113 -25.66 -0.01 3.35
N GLU A 114 -26.75 0.72 3.57
CA GLU A 114 -26.68 1.99 4.31
C GLU A 114 -26.06 1.77 5.68
N GLY A 115 -25.00 2.54 5.98
CA GLY A 115 -24.25 2.44 7.23
C GLY A 115 -23.18 1.34 7.29
N GLU A 116 -23.04 0.51 6.25
CA GLU A 116 -21.94 -0.44 6.14
C GLU A 116 -20.61 0.29 5.89
N VAL A 117 -19.52 -0.24 6.45
CA VAL A 117 -18.20 0.36 6.31
C VAL A 117 -17.58 -0.05 4.97
N LEU A 118 -17.06 0.94 4.23
CA LEU A 118 -16.19 0.72 3.09
C LEU A 118 -14.81 0.29 3.60
N ASP A 119 -14.73 -0.99 3.93
CA ASP A 119 -13.50 -1.66 4.33
C ASP A 119 -12.63 -2.02 3.11
N MET A 120 -11.34 -2.31 3.35
CA MET A 120 -10.42 -2.77 2.30
C MET A 120 -10.87 -4.08 1.62
N LYS A 121 -11.67 -4.92 2.30
CA LYS A 121 -12.36 -6.08 1.69
C LYS A 121 -13.39 -5.62 0.66
N ASN A 122 -14.28 -4.71 1.05
CA ASN A 122 -15.35 -4.18 0.22
C ASN A 122 -14.76 -3.37 -0.97
N MET A 123 -13.68 -2.63 -0.76
CA MET A 123 -12.94 -1.97 -1.83
C MET A 123 -12.41 -2.95 -2.90
N LYS A 124 -11.94 -4.14 -2.48
CA LYS A 124 -11.48 -5.17 -3.42
C LYS A 124 -12.64 -5.77 -4.20
N ILE A 125 -13.74 -6.07 -3.51
CA ILE A 125 -14.96 -6.65 -4.12
C ILE A 125 -15.56 -5.67 -5.14
N ALA A 126 -15.62 -4.38 -4.82
CA ALA A 126 -16.07 -3.33 -5.74
C ALA A 126 -15.18 -3.21 -7.00
N GLY A 127 -13.93 -3.65 -6.91
CA GLY A 127 -12.89 -3.35 -7.90
C GLY A 127 -12.37 -1.91 -7.83
N LEU A 128 -12.58 -1.21 -6.70
CA LEU A 128 -11.96 0.09 -6.43
C LEU A 128 -10.43 -0.03 -6.45
N ILE A 129 -9.94 -1.15 -5.94
CA ILE A 129 -8.53 -1.50 -5.95
C ILE A 129 -8.37 -2.78 -6.78
N SER A 130 -7.55 -2.69 -7.82
CA SER A 130 -7.20 -3.81 -8.67
C SER A 130 -5.79 -4.30 -8.34
N GLY A 131 -5.58 -5.61 -8.37
CA GLY A 131 -4.29 -6.23 -8.08
C GLY A 131 -4.06 -6.55 -6.60
N SER A 132 -2.77 -6.67 -6.23
CA SER A 132 -2.35 -7.08 -4.89
C SER A 132 -2.23 -5.89 -3.96
N MET A 133 -3.04 -5.87 -2.91
CA MET A 133 -2.82 -5.03 -1.73
C MET A 133 -1.94 -5.82 -0.76
N LYS A 134 -0.67 -5.44 -0.62
CA LYS A 134 0.25 -6.16 0.27
C LYS A 134 0.10 -5.72 1.71
N ASP A 135 0.32 -4.43 1.97
CA ASP A 135 0.42 -3.90 3.32
C ASP A 135 -0.78 -3.02 3.71
N GLY A 136 -1.67 -2.70 2.77
CA GLY A 136 -2.88 -1.93 3.05
C GLY A 136 -3.22 -0.88 1.99
N VAL A 137 -4.03 0.09 2.41
CA VAL A 137 -4.56 1.18 1.56
C VAL A 137 -4.33 2.53 2.23
N ALA A 138 -3.82 3.48 1.46
CA ALA A 138 -3.67 4.88 1.85
C ALA A 138 -4.67 5.74 1.09
N ILE A 139 -5.55 6.44 1.80
CA ILE A 139 -6.55 7.33 1.18
C ILE A 139 -5.98 8.72 1.02
N LEU A 140 -6.10 9.26 -0.19
CA LEU A 140 -5.58 10.57 -0.56
C LEU A 140 -6.71 11.48 -1.01
N ASN A 141 -6.57 12.76 -0.68
CA ASN A 141 -7.47 13.78 -1.20
C ASN A 141 -7.14 14.09 -2.66
N ASP A 142 -8.15 14.47 -3.42
CA ASP A 142 -7.99 14.99 -4.77
C ASP A 142 -8.52 16.43 -4.80
N PRO A 143 -7.67 17.46 -4.96
CA PRO A 143 -8.13 18.85 -4.86
C PRO A 143 -9.09 19.26 -5.98
N LEU A 144 -9.16 18.50 -7.09
CA LEU A 144 -9.97 18.83 -8.26
C LEU A 144 -11.44 18.40 -8.13
N VAL A 145 -11.74 17.40 -7.28
CA VAL A 145 -13.08 16.80 -7.20
C VAL A 145 -13.61 16.92 -5.79
N LYS A 146 -14.78 17.53 -5.65
CA LYS A 146 -15.45 17.62 -4.35
C LYS A 146 -16.05 16.26 -4.00
N TYR A 147 -15.62 15.71 -2.88
CA TYR A 147 -16.19 14.49 -2.31
C TYR A 147 -17.51 14.84 -1.59
N THR A 148 -18.60 14.13 -1.91
CA THR A 148 -19.94 14.42 -1.37
C THR A 148 -20.61 13.24 -0.67
N LEU A 149 -19.95 12.09 -0.60
CA LEU A 149 -20.55 10.87 -0.10
C LEU A 149 -20.46 10.78 1.42
N ASN A 150 -21.60 10.49 2.05
CA ASN A 150 -21.66 10.13 3.46
C ASN A 150 -21.39 8.61 3.63
N LEU A 151 -20.13 8.23 3.53
CA LEU A 151 -19.69 6.84 3.74
C LEU A 151 -18.81 6.71 4.98
N LYS A 152 -18.96 5.58 5.67
CA LYS A 152 -18.00 5.16 6.70
C LYS A 152 -16.84 4.46 5.99
N ILE A 153 -15.62 4.94 6.16
CA ILE A 153 -14.46 4.42 5.44
C ILE A 153 -13.41 3.92 6.43
N GLU A 154 -12.95 2.68 6.24
CA GLU A 154 -11.84 2.11 6.99
C GLU A 154 -10.66 1.82 6.07
N SER A 155 -9.48 2.36 6.41
CA SER A 155 -8.24 2.06 5.70
C SER A 155 -7.03 2.04 6.63
N THR A 156 -5.86 1.70 6.09
CA THR A 156 -4.63 1.65 6.88
C THR A 156 -4.17 3.05 7.27
N LYS A 157 -4.24 4.01 6.34
CA LYS A 157 -3.88 5.42 6.51
C LYS A 157 -4.73 6.33 5.63
N ALA A 158 -4.84 7.59 6.02
CA ALA A 158 -5.35 8.67 5.16
C ALA A 158 -4.50 9.93 5.33
N SER A 159 -4.47 10.76 4.29
CA SER A 159 -3.94 12.12 4.39
C SER A 159 -4.91 13.00 5.19
N GLN A 160 -4.40 13.92 6.02
CA GLN A 160 -5.21 14.89 6.77
C GLN A 160 -6.31 15.58 5.93
N PRO A 161 -6.03 16.15 4.73
CA PRO A 161 -7.06 16.78 3.92
C PRO A 161 -8.13 15.80 3.41
N ALA A 162 -7.83 14.50 3.33
CA ALA A 162 -8.82 13.49 2.94
C ALA A 162 -9.78 13.20 4.10
N ILE A 163 -9.27 13.17 5.33
CA ILE A 163 -10.08 12.98 6.53
C ILE A 163 -11.06 14.15 6.65
N GLU A 164 -10.56 15.38 6.54
CA GLU A 164 -11.39 16.59 6.56
C GLU A 164 -12.44 16.60 5.45
N ALA A 165 -12.08 16.17 4.23
CA ALA A 165 -13.04 16.08 3.12
C ALA A 165 -14.15 15.03 3.37
N ILE A 166 -13.82 13.88 3.99
CA ILE A 166 -14.79 12.84 4.34
C ILE A 166 -15.74 13.35 5.44
N GLU A 167 -15.20 13.99 6.48
CA GLU A 167 -15.98 14.54 7.60
C GLU A 167 -16.89 15.69 7.15
N ASN A 168 -16.41 16.57 6.27
CA ASN A 168 -17.21 17.64 5.67
C ASN A 168 -18.35 17.11 4.79
N ALA A 169 -18.20 15.93 4.20
CA ALA A 169 -19.27 15.23 3.48
C ALA A 169 -20.26 14.52 4.42
N GLY A 170 -20.05 14.59 5.74
CA GLY A 170 -20.86 13.92 6.76
C GLY A 170 -20.51 12.45 7.00
N GLY A 171 -19.47 11.93 6.33
CA GLY A 171 -18.96 10.57 6.53
C GLY A 171 -18.08 10.43 7.77
N SER A 172 -17.62 9.21 8.03
CA SER A 172 -16.70 8.92 9.14
C SER A 172 -15.49 8.13 8.66
N TYR A 173 -14.29 8.57 8.99
CA TYR A 173 -13.06 7.85 8.67
C TYR A 173 -12.47 7.18 9.91
N THR A 174 -12.04 5.92 9.80
CA THR A 174 -11.26 5.22 10.84
C THR A 174 -9.98 4.63 10.24
N SER A 175 -8.82 4.92 10.85
CA SER A 175 -7.56 4.26 10.50
C SER A 175 -7.33 3.02 11.35
N ALA A 176 -7.23 1.87 10.69
CA ALA A 176 -7.13 0.56 11.33
C ALA A 176 -5.80 -0.14 11.03
N TYR A 177 -5.25 -0.79 12.05
CA TYR A 177 -4.01 -1.58 11.92
C TYR A 177 -4.31 -3.01 11.47
N TYR A 178 -3.53 -3.48 10.49
CA TYR A 178 -3.49 -4.86 10.08
C TYR A 178 -2.05 -5.35 10.02
N SER A 179 -1.78 -6.53 10.58
CA SER A 179 -0.44 -7.10 10.52
C SER A 179 -0.09 -7.52 9.09
N ARG A 180 1.18 -7.28 8.72
CA ARG A 180 1.71 -7.60 7.41
C ARG A 180 1.53 -9.08 7.08
N GLY A 181 1.03 -9.37 5.88
CA GLY A 181 0.79 -10.74 5.45
C GLY A 181 -0.47 -11.32 6.08
N LEU A 182 -0.34 -12.01 7.22
CA LEU A 182 -1.41 -12.85 7.77
C LEU A 182 -2.68 -12.07 8.12
N GLY A 183 -2.57 -11.02 8.96
CA GLY A 183 -3.74 -10.27 9.42
C GLY A 183 -4.43 -9.50 8.30
N PHE A 184 -3.64 -8.86 7.43
CA PHE A 184 -4.19 -8.14 6.28
C PHE A 184 -4.83 -9.09 5.25
N ARG A 185 -4.24 -10.26 5.00
CA ARG A 185 -4.82 -11.28 4.11
C ARG A 185 -6.12 -11.86 4.68
N ALA A 186 -6.17 -12.09 5.98
CA ALA A 186 -7.38 -12.56 6.65
C ALA A 186 -8.53 -11.56 6.54
N HIS A 187 -8.22 -10.26 6.57
CA HIS A 187 -9.21 -9.20 6.40
C HIS A 187 -9.81 -9.15 5.00
N HIS A 188 -8.98 -8.99 3.97
CA HIS A 188 -9.47 -8.74 2.61
C HIS A 188 -9.81 -10.03 1.83
N SER A 189 -9.33 -11.19 2.29
CA SER A 189 -9.60 -12.50 1.68
C SER A 189 -9.90 -13.59 2.73
N PRO A 190 -11.00 -13.47 3.48
CA PRO A 190 -11.35 -14.40 4.55
C PRO A 190 -11.77 -15.79 4.04
N THR A 191 -12.35 -15.89 2.84
CA THR A 191 -12.89 -17.14 2.27
C THR A 191 -11.83 -18.24 2.20
N TRP A 192 -10.61 -17.89 1.76
CA TRP A 192 -9.50 -18.83 1.72
C TRP A 192 -9.19 -19.44 3.10
N PHE A 193 -9.28 -18.67 4.19
CA PHE A 193 -9.03 -19.19 5.54
C PHE A 193 -10.16 -20.08 6.03
N LEU A 194 -11.41 -19.73 5.71
CA LEU A 194 -12.58 -20.55 6.03
C LEU A 194 -12.51 -21.89 5.30
N GLU A 195 -12.24 -21.88 3.98
CA GLU A 195 -12.16 -23.09 3.15
C GLU A 195 -10.99 -24.00 3.56
N ASN A 196 -9.79 -23.44 3.79
CA ASN A 196 -8.59 -24.25 4.01
C ASN A 196 -8.29 -24.56 5.49
N LYS A 197 -8.77 -23.73 6.42
CA LYS A 197 -8.46 -23.84 7.86
C LYS A 197 -9.71 -23.92 8.74
N GLY A 198 -10.91 -23.73 8.19
CA GLY A 198 -12.17 -23.73 8.95
C GLY A 198 -12.33 -22.55 9.92
N LYS A 199 -11.37 -21.63 9.99
CA LYS A 199 -11.38 -20.49 10.92
C LYS A 199 -10.56 -19.31 10.41
N ILE A 200 -10.95 -18.10 10.80
CA ILE A 200 -10.24 -16.86 10.50
C ILE A 200 -9.30 -16.54 11.68
N PRO A 201 -8.01 -16.23 11.43
CA PRO A 201 -7.11 -15.82 12.49
C PRO A 201 -7.52 -14.47 13.10
N LEU A 202 -7.29 -14.31 14.41
CA LEU A 202 -7.58 -13.08 15.12
C LEU A 202 -6.69 -11.92 14.64
N ARG A 203 -7.22 -10.69 14.68
CA ARG A 203 -6.46 -9.48 14.35
C ARG A 203 -5.36 -9.25 15.40
N ALA A 204 -4.13 -9.04 14.96
CA ALA A 204 -3.00 -8.74 15.83
C ALA A 204 -3.01 -7.25 16.26
N ARG A 205 -2.55 -6.98 17.49
CA ARG A 205 -2.31 -5.61 17.97
C ARG A 205 -1.00 -5.04 17.39
N PRO A 206 -0.88 -3.72 17.22
CA PRO A 206 0.38 -3.10 16.83
C PRO A 206 1.39 -3.25 17.97
N VAL A 207 2.57 -3.78 17.65
CA VAL A 207 3.65 -4.01 18.64
C VAL A 207 4.68 -2.89 18.57
N ALA A 208 4.96 -2.36 17.37
CA ALA A 208 5.95 -1.32 17.21
C ALA A 208 5.43 0.01 17.79
N ARG A 209 6.24 0.67 18.62
CA ARG A 209 5.92 1.97 19.23
C ARG A 209 5.41 2.99 18.20
N ARG A 210 6.03 3.04 17.03
CA ARG A 210 5.64 3.94 15.93
C ARG A 210 4.19 3.73 15.46
N ASP A 211 3.75 2.48 15.41
CA ASP A 211 2.41 2.12 14.93
C ASP A 211 1.40 2.37 16.06
N ILE A 212 1.76 2.03 17.32
CA ILE A 212 0.94 2.36 18.50
C ILE A 212 0.65 3.86 18.56
N VAL A 213 1.70 4.69 18.49
CA VAL A 213 1.56 6.16 18.49
C VAL A 213 0.68 6.61 17.32
N PHE A 214 0.93 6.10 16.11
CA PHE A 214 0.16 6.48 14.93
C PHE A 214 -1.35 6.20 15.08
N TYR A 215 -1.72 5.01 15.60
CA TYR A 215 -3.12 4.61 15.75
C TYR A 215 -3.77 5.10 17.05
N SER A 216 -3.00 5.64 18.00
CA SER A 216 -3.55 6.35 19.17
C SER A 216 -3.85 7.81 18.89
N ASP A 217 -3.28 8.41 17.84
CA ASP A 217 -3.42 9.85 17.56
C ASP A 217 -4.88 10.24 17.17
N PRO A 218 -5.52 11.19 17.89
CA PRO A 218 -6.83 11.76 17.54
C PRO A 218 -6.94 12.29 16.11
N LYS A 219 -5.92 13.04 15.69
CA LYS A 219 -5.88 13.73 14.38
C LYS A 219 -5.97 12.79 13.17
N ARG A 220 -5.58 11.52 13.34
CA ARG A 220 -5.53 10.51 12.27
C ARG A 220 -6.71 9.56 12.29
N ASN A 221 -7.70 9.81 13.16
CA ASN A 221 -8.84 8.94 13.42
C ASN A 221 -8.42 7.48 13.67
N GLY A 222 -7.33 7.30 14.41
CA GLY A 222 -6.79 6.01 14.79
C GLY A 222 -7.73 5.21 15.68
N TYR A 223 -7.89 3.93 15.37
CA TYR A 223 -8.80 3.04 16.10
C TYR A 223 -8.42 2.80 17.59
N LEU A 224 -7.24 3.25 18.05
CA LEU A 224 -6.76 3.05 19.43
C LEU A 224 -6.94 4.27 20.36
N GLN A 225 -7.47 5.40 19.87
CA GLN A 225 -7.54 6.69 20.60
C GLN A 225 -8.05 6.60 22.05
N ASN A 226 -9.08 5.78 22.29
CA ASN A 226 -9.68 5.58 23.61
C ASN A 226 -9.59 4.12 24.08
N SER A 227 -8.63 3.37 23.55
CA SER A 227 -8.51 1.96 23.90
C SER A 227 -7.88 1.79 25.28
N GLU A 228 -8.44 0.90 26.10
CA GLU A 228 -7.80 0.46 27.35
C GLU A 228 -6.37 -0.02 27.13
N TYR A 229 -6.10 -0.58 25.94
CA TYR A 229 -4.79 -1.04 25.54
C TYR A 229 -3.75 0.08 25.63
N VAL A 230 -4.03 1.27 25.07
CA VAL A 230 -3.12 2.41 25.12
C VAL A 230 -2.99 2.95 26.55
N ASN A 231 -4.10 3.02 27.29
CA ASN A 231 -4.09 3.50 28.68
C ASN A 231 -3.23 2.63 29.61
N LYS A 232 -3.14 1.32 29.33
CA LYS A 232 -2.30 0.37 30.09
C LYS A 232 -0.81 0.48 29.74
N ILE A 233 -0.43 1.16 28.66
CA ILE A 233 0.98 1.31 28.26
C ILE A 233 1.63 2.38 29.14
N THR A 234 2.34 1.95 30.18
CA THR A 234 3.22 2.84 30.96
C THR A 234 4.52 3.07 30.19
N VAL A 235 4.75 4.29 29.70
CA VAL A 235 5.99 4.63 29.00
C VAL A 235 7.13 4.78 30.01
N GLY A 236 8.17 3.94 29.89
CA GLY A 236 9.41 4.05 30.67
C GLY A 236 9.58 3.05 31.81
N GLY A 237 8.57 2.21 32.09
CA GLY A 237 8.52 1.44 33.32
C GLY A 237 8.46 2.37 34.54
N SER A 238 7.74 2.00 35.59
CA SER A 238 8.07 2.60 36.88
C SER A 238 9.50 2.17 37.18
N ARG A 239 10.46 3.11 37.16
CA ARG A 239 11.67 2.90 37.96
C ARG A 239 11.13 2.73 39.37
N ILE A 240 11.11 1.49 39.85
CA ILE A 240 11.06 1.27 41.29
C ILE A 240 12.35 1.91 41.78
N GLU A 241 12.27 3.15 42.27
CA GLU A 241 13.34 3.72 43.06
C GLU A 241 13.53 2.74 44.20
N LYS A 242 14.58 1.92 44.12
CA LYS A 242 14.95 1.11 45.27
C LYS A 242 15.16 2.10 46.40
N ALA A 243 14.60 1.85 47.57
CA ALA A 243 14.88 2.63 48.77
C ALA A 243 16.38 2.52 49.06
N VAL A 244 17.18 3.43 48.49
CA VAL A 244 18.60 3.55 48.79
C VAL A 244 18.67 4.30 50.10
N LYS A 245 19.43 3.76 51.07
CA LYS A 245 19.74 4.52 52.30
C LYS A 245 20.37 5.84 51.90
N LYS A 246 19.68 6.96 52.18
CA LYS A 246 20.22 8.29 51.95
C LYS A 246 21.55 8.41 52.71
N THR A 247 22.57 8.98 52.07
CA THR A 247 23.85 9.28 52.72
C THR A 247 23.64 10.36 53.78
N ALA A 248 24.51 10.39 54.80
CA ALA A 248 24.43 11.38 55.88
C ALA A 248 24.40 12.82 55.32
N LEU A 249 25.18 13.08 54.27
CA LEU A 249 25.25 14.37 53.59
C LEU A 249 23.91 14.78 52.95
N ASN A 250 23.19 13.84 52.34
CA ASN A 250 21.87 14.14 51.74
C ASN A 250 20.80 14.37 52.82
N LEU A 251 20.91 13.70 53.97
CA LEU A 251 20.05 13.94 55.13
C LEU A 251 20.34 15.29 55.78
N GLU A 252 21.60 15.69 55.88
CA GLU A 252 22.00 17.01 56.35
C GLU A 252 21.52 18.11 55.40
N PHE A 253 21.63 17.89 54.09
CA PHE A 253 21.16 18.83 53.09
C PHE A 253 19.63 19.02 53.13
N GLU A 254 18.86 17.94 53.27
CA GLU A 254 17.40 18.03 53.43
C GLU A 254 17.02 18.76 54.74
N LYS A 255 17.71 18.47 55.85
CA LYS A 255 17.48 19.19 57.12
C LYS A 255 17.83 20.67 57.02
N ALA A 256 18.90 21.02 56.30
CA ALA A 256 19.25 22.41 56.05
C ALA A 256 18.17 23.12 55.23
N LEU A 257 17.64 22.45 54.20
CA LEU A 257 16.54 22.95 53.38
C LEU A 257 15.24 23.15 54.18
N GLU A 258 14.91 22.25 55.09
CA GLU A 258 13.75 22.40 55.99
C GLU A 258 13.92 23.58 56.97
N ASN A 259 15.15 23.82 57.44
CA ASN A 259 15.44 24.92 58.37
C ASN A 259 15.45 26.30 57.70
N ASP A 260 15.74 26.37 56.39
CA ASP A 260 15.74 27.63 55.62
C ASP A 260 14.33 28.09 55.22
N VAL A 261 13.31 27.23 55.37
CA VAL A 261 11.90 27.63 55.22
C VAL A 261 11.46 28.37 56.48
N LYS A 262 11.85 29.66 56.61
CA LYS A 262 11.24 30.54 57.61
C LYS A 262 9.75 30.71 57.28
N PRO A 263 8.83 30.44 58.22
CA PRO A 263 7.43 30.75 57.99
C PRO A 263 7.29 32.25 57.70
N PRO A 264 6.35 32.66 56.82
CA PRO A 264 6.10 34.07 56.60
C PRO A 264 5.78 34.73 57.95
N VAL A 265 6.47 35.83 58.28
CA VAL A 265 6.19 36.59 59.50
C VAL A 265 4.80 37.18 59.36
N THR A 266 3.81 36.59 60.02
CA THR A 266 2.39 37.00 59.93
C THR A 266 2.02 38.13 60.89
N ASP A 267 2.87 38.43 61.87
CA ASP A 267 2.59 39.47 62.85
C ASP A 267 3.24 40.80 62.45
N SER A 268 2.57 41.55 61.59
CA SER A 268 2.87 42.96 61.38
C SER A 268 2.26 43.80 62.51
N ARG A 269 3.05 44.07 63.55
CA ARG A 269 2.68 45.00 64.63
C ARG A 269 3.21 46.40 64.30
N ILE A 270 2.38 47.42 64.39
CA ILE A 270 2.82 48.82 64.29
C ILE A 270 3.66 49.13 65.53
N ILE A 271 4.96 49.34 65.33
CA ILE A 271 5.90 49.69 66.41
C ILE A 271 5.82 51.20 66.61
N SER A 272 5.47 51.64 67.82
CA SER A 272 5.47 53.06 68.16
C SER A 272 6.88 53.50 68.61
N PHE A 273 7.18 54.80 68.57
CA PHE A 273 8.52 55.31 68.95
C PHE A 273 8.89 54.99 70.41
N ALA A 274 7.91 54.69 71.27
CA ALA A 274 8.11 54.28 72.66
C ALA A 274 8.56 52.81 72.81
N ASP A 275 8.34 51.97 71.80
CA ASP A 275 8.66 50.53 71.83
C ASP A 275 10.09 50.23 71.35
N LEU A 276 10.77 51.22 70.77
CA LEU A 276 12.18 51.14 70.39
C LEU A 276 13.04 51.45 71.62
N LYS A 277 13.50 50.42 72.32
CA LYS A 277 14.67 50.55 73.21
C LYS A 277 15.91 50.74 72.34
N LEU A 278 16.25 51.99 72.07
CA LEU A 278 17.61 52.39 71.71
C LEU A 278 18.52 52.30 72.94
#